data_AF-A0A832Z9X4-F1
#
_entry.id   AF-A0A832Z9X4-F1
#
_cell.length_a   1.000
_cell.length_b   1.000
_cell.length_c   1.000
_cell.angle_alpha   90.00
_cell.angle_beta   90.00
_cell.angle_gamma   90.00
#
_symmetry.space_group_name_H-M   'P 1'
#
loop_
_entity.id
_entity.type
_entity.pdbx_description
1 polymer ?
#
loop_
_entity_poly.entity_id
_entity_poly.type
_entity_poly.pdbx_seq_one_letter_code
_entity_poly.pdbx_strand_id
1 'polypeptide(L)'
;MEKVRLSDIPGIGAKTEQKLIAYFGSEEEALKALEKQAISLISEAVGSYKKALRLVQNYIAFSHGVEVEEVFGTRTVFEIFKKYLETI
;
A
#
# COMPACT_ATOMS: atom_id res chain seq x y z
N MET A 1 20.04 5.25 -2.35
CA MET A 1 18.60 5.25 -2.68
C MET A 1 18.03 6.54 -2.12
N GLU A 2 17.28 7.28 -2.93
CA GLU A 2 16.57 8.47 -2.47
C GLU A 2 15.65 8.10 -1.30
N LYS A 3 15.54 8.98 -0.30
CA LYS A 3 14.81 8.68 0.93
C LYS A 3 13.31 8.77 0.64
N VAL A 4 12.71 7.64 0.26
CA VAL A 4 11.26 7.51 0.05
C VAL A 4 10.51 7.95 1.29
N ARG A 5 9.53 8.85 1.14
CA ARG A 5 8.61 9.25 2.20
C ARG A 5 7.26 8.59 2.03
N LEU A 6 6.53 8.46 3.13
CA LEU A 6 5.15 7.96 3.08
C LEU A 6 4.26 8.83 2.19
N SER A 7 4.46 10.15 2.25
CA SER A 7 3.71 11.15 1.48
C SER A 7 4.00 11.12 -0.02
N ASP A 8 5.09 10.50 -0.46
CA ASP A 8 5.41 10.33 -1.89
C ASP A 8 4.59 9.18 -2.51
N ILE A 9 4.05 8.27 -1.70
CA ILE A 9 3.35 7.08 -2.17
C ILE A 9 1.89 7.43 -2.52
N PRO A 10 1.44 7.13 -3.76
CA PRO A 10 0.06 7.36 -4.15
C PRO A 10 -0.95 6.71 -3.17
N GLY A 11 -1.98 7.46 -2.79
CA GLY A 11 -3.01 7.00 -1.84
C GLY A 11 -2.65 7.18 -0.36
N ILE A 12 -1.44 7.64 -0.02
CA ILE A 12 -1.07 8.06 1.33
C ILE A 12 -1.15 9.59 1.43
N GLY A 13 -2.29 10.09 1.88
CA GLY A 13 -2.42 11.48 2.34
C GLY A 13 -2.08 11.64 3.83
N ALA A 14 -1.97 12.88 4.29
CA ALA A 14 -1.55 13.24 5.67
C ALA A 14 -2.26 12.44 6.78
N LYS A 15 -3.57 12.18 6.64
CA LYS A 15 -4.33 11.39 7.63
C LYS A 15 -3.90 9.92 7.66
N THR A 16 -3.61 9.33 6.49
CA THR A 16 -3.15 7.94 6.39
C THR A 16 -1.72 7.84 6.92
N GLU A 17 -0.87 8.78 6.55
CA GLU A 17 0.50 8.91 7.06
C GLU A 17 0.53 8.98 8.59
N GLN A 18 -0.25 9.88 9.20
CA GLN A 18 -0.35 9.98 10.66
C GLN A 18 -0.79 8.68 11.32
N LYS A 19 -1.77 7.97 10.75
CA LYS A 19 -2.22 6.67 11.28
C LYS A 19 -1.12 5.62 11.23
N LEU A 20 -0.39 5.54 10.12
CA LEU A 20 0.70 4.59 9.95
C LEU A 20 1.83 4.90 10.94
N ILE A 21 2.25 6.16 11.04
CA ILE A 21 3.28 6.59 11.99
C ILE A 21 2.84 6.32 13.44
N ALA A 22 1.58 6.63 13.78
CA ALA A 22 1.06 6.39 15.13
C ALA A 22 1.04 4.89 15.50
N TYR A 23 0.77 4.00 14.54
CA TYR A 23 0.73 2.56 14.79
C TYR A 23 2.14 1.94 14.82
N PHE A 24 3.00 2.29 13.86
CA PHE A 24 4.34 1.68 13.72
C PHE A 24 5.45 2.41 14.48
N GLY A 25 5.15 3.58 15.07
CA GLY A 25 6.06 4.37 15.90
C GLY A 25 7.00 5.31 15.14
N SER A 26 7.20 5.10 13.84
CA SER A 26 7.95 6.02 12.98
C SER A 26 7.58 5.86 11.51
N GLU A 27 7.94 6.86 10.69
CA GLU A 27 7.80 6.78 9.24
C GLU A 27 8.64 5.63 8.64
N GLU A 28 9.85 5.42 9.17
CA GLU A 28 10.74 4.37 8.69
C GLU A 28 10.18 2.96 8.94
N GLU A 29 9.60 2.72 10.11
CA GLU A 29 8.97 1.43 10.42
C GLU A 29 7.69 1.21 9.62
N ALA A 30 6.91 2.27 9.36
CA ALA A 30 5.76 2.19 8.46
C ALA A 30 6.15 1.86 7.01
N LEU A 31 7.26 2.42 6.51
CA LEU A 31 7.80 2.09 5.19
C LEU A 31 8.29 0.63 5.14
N LYS A 32 8.99 0.15 6.18
CA LYS A 32 9.39 -1.26 6.29
C LYS A 32 8.17 -2.19 6.31
N ALA A 33 7.06 -1.78 6.92
CA ALA A 33 5.83 -2.57 6.91
C ALA A 33 5.22 -2.66 5.49
N LEU A 34 5.25 -1.58 4.72
CA LEU A 34 4.83 -1.57 3.31
C LEU A 34 5.74 -2.44 2.44
N GLU A 35 7.06 -2.33 2.63
CA GLU A 35 8.07 -3.15 1.94
C GLU A 35 7.88 -4.65 2.19
N LYS A 36 7.67 -5.03 3.46
CA LYS A 36 7.42 -6.42 3.86
C LYS A 36 6.01 -6.90 3.53
N GLN A 37 5.18 -6.07 2.89
CA GLN A 37 3.80 -6.39 2.53
C GLN A 37 2.98 -6.87 3.75
N ALA A 38 3.18 -6.24 4.91
CA ALA A 38 2.54 -6.61 6.18
C ALA A 38 1.07 -6.16 6.22
N ILE A 39 0.25 -6.66 5.28
CA ILE A 39 -1.12 -6.20 5.02
C ILE A 39 -2.00 -6.27 6.27
N SER A 40 -1.85 -7.30 7.11
CA SER A 40 -2.61 -7.42 8.36
C SER A 40 -2.38 -6.23 9.29
N LEU A 41 -1.12 -5.93 9.60
CA LEU A 41 -0.73 -4.82 10.48
C LEU A 41 -1.12 -3.46 9.88
N ILE A 42 -0.91 -3.29 8.58
CA ILE A 42 -1.32 -2.07 7.88
C ILE A 42 -2.84 -1.91 7.94
N SER A 43 -3.61 -3.00 7.82
CA SER A 43 -5.07 -2.97 7.90
C SER A 43 -5.57 -2.58 9.28
N GLU A 44 -4.89 -2.99 10.35
CA GLU A 44 -5.16 -2.55 11.71
C GLU A 44 -4.89 -1.05 11.86
N ALA A 45 -3.75 -0.57 11.36
CA ALA A 45 -3.39 0.85 11.42
C ALA A 45 -4.40 1.75 10.69
N VAL A 46 -4.85 1.35 9.49
CA VAL A 46 -5.74 2.19 8.67
C VAL A 46 -7.23 1.90 8.88
N GLY A 47 -7.57 0.78 9.51
CA GLY A 47 -8.93 0.31 9.80
C GLY A 47 -9.64 -0.34 8.60
N SER A 48 -8.91 -0.78 7.58
CA SER A 48 -9.51 -1.38 6.37
C SER A 48 -8.51 -2.24 5.60
N TYR A 49 -8.86 -3.52 5.42
CA TYR A 49 -8.06 -4.47 4.63
C TYR A 49 -7.95 -4.05 3.16
N LYS A 50 -9.07 -3.66 2.53
CA LYS A 50 -9.10 -3.16 1.15
C LYS A 50 -8.21 -1.94 0.94
N LYS A 51 -8.17 -1.04 1.92
CA LYS A 51 -7.28 0.12 1.89
C LYS A 51 -5.82 -0.30 2.06
N ALA A 52 -5.50 -1.14 3.03
CA ALA A 52 -4.14 -1.64 3.26
C ALA A 52 -3.55 -2.32 2.02
N LEU A 53 -4.36 -3.16 1.37
CA LEU A 53 -3.98 -3.85 0.14
C LEU A 53 -3.64 -2.89 -1.00
N ARG A 54 -4.46 -1.85 -1.21
CA ARG A 54 -4.14 -0.78 -2.18
C ARG A 54 -2.86 -0.03 -1.82
N LEU A 55 -2.64 0.27 -0.54
CA LEU A 55 -1.42 0.99 -0.13
C LEU A 55 -0.15 0.18 -0.42
N VAL A 56 -0.19 -1.13 -0.16
CA VAL A 56 0.93 -2.03 -0.49
C VAL A 56 1.14 -2.11 -2.00
N GLN A 57 0.06 -2.22 -2.79
CA GLN A 57 0.14 -2.22 -4.25
C GLN A 57 0.75 -0.93 -4.81
N ASN A 58 0.28 0.21 -4.31
CA ASN A 58 0.79 1.52 -4.71
C ASN A 58 2.27 1.69 -4.32
N TYR A 59 2.68 1.16 -3.18
CA TYR A 59 4.09 1.15 -2.78
C TYR A 59 4.95 0.27 -3.71
N ILE A 60 4.49 -0.93 -4.07
CA ILE A 60 5.21 -1.82 -4.99
C ILE A 60 5.35 -1.15 -6.37
N ALA A 61 4.25 -0.61 -6.91
CA ALA A 61 4.24 0.13 -8.16
C ALA A 61 5.23 1.31 -8.13
N PHE A 62 5.13 2.14 -7.09
CA PHE A 62 6.02 3.29 -6.88
C PHE A 62 7.49 2.89 -6.77
N SER A 63 7.82 1.86 -5.99
CA SER A 63 9.21 1.40 -5.77
C SER A 63 9.86 0.80 -7.03
N HIS A 64 9.06 0.24 -7.94
CA HIS A 64 9.55 -0.35 -9.19
C HIS A 64 9.43 0.59 -10.39
N GLY A 65 8.86 1.79 -10.21
CA GLY A 65 8.62 2.75 -11.29
C GLY A 65 7.63 2.25 -12.35
N VAL A 66 6.71 1.37 -11.95
CA VAL A 66 5.69 0.76 -12.82
C VAL A 66 4.30 1.14 -12.34
N GLU A 67 3.29 1.10 -13.20
CA GLU A 67 1.90 1.30 -12.79
C GLU A 67 1.37 0.04 -12.06
N VAL A 68 0.38 0.19 -11.18
CA VAL A 68 -0.17 -0.93 -10.38
C VAL A 68 -0.72 -2.04 -11.28
N GLU A 69 -1.26 -1.69 -12.44
CA GLU A 69 -1.75 -2.59 -13.47
C GLU A 69 -0.65 -3.50 -14.05
N GLU A 70 0.60 -3.02 -14.04
CA GLU A 70 1.78 -3.76 -14.51
C GLU A 70 2.34 -4.69 -13.45
N VAL A 71 2.16 -4.35 -12.15
CA VAL A 71 2.55 -5.22 -11.02
C VAL A 71 1.81 -6.55 -11.06
N PHE A 72 0.57 -6.58 -11.54
CA PHE A 72 -0.22 -7.79 -11.68
C PHE A 72 0.16 -8.66 -12.90
N GLY A 73 1.18 -8.26 -13.68
CA GLY A 73 1.77 -9.00 -14.79
C GLY A 73 0.87 -9.21 -16.01
N THR A 74 -0.45 -9.17 -15.84
CA THR A 74 -1.47 -9.20 -16.91
C THR A 74 -2.75 -8.51 -16.46
N ARG A 75 -3.33 -7.70 -17.36
CA ARG A 75 -4.63 -7.03 -17.18
C ARG A 75 -5.74 -7.97 -16.71
N THR A 76 -5.69 -9.23 -17.14
CA THR A 76 -6.63 -10.29 -16.73
C THR A 76 -6.59 -10.60 -15.24
N VAL A 77 -5.39 -10.65 -14.63
CA VAL A 77 -5.24 -10.91 -13.20
C VAL A 77 -5.78 -9.73 -12.38
N PHE A 78 -5.52 -8.51 -12.84
CA PHE A 78 -6.10 -7.30 -12.24
C PHE A 78 -7.63 -7.28 -12.32
N GLU A 79 -8.22 -7.64 -13.48
CA GLU A 79 -9.68 -7.67 -13.65
C GLU A 79 -10.35 -8.75 -12.78
N ILE A 80 -9.77 -9.94 -12.68
CA ILE A 80 -10.27 -10.99 -11.77
C ILE A 80 -10.19 -10.51 -10.32
N PHE A 81 -9.06 -9.95 -9.91
CA PHE A 81 -8.85 -9.44 -8.56
C PHE A 81 -9.82 -8.29 -8.21
N LYS A 82 -10.05 -7.35 -9.13
CA LYS A 82 -11.03 -6.27 -8.98
C LYS A 82 -12.43 -6.82 -8.76
N LYS A 83 -12.83 -7.83 -9.54
CA LYS A 83 -14.14 -8.49 -9.43
C LYS A 83 -14.31 -9.18 -8.07
N TYR A 84 -13.27 -9.81 -7.55
CA TYR A 84 -13.26 -10.38 -6.19
C TYR A 84 -13.44 -9.31 -5.11
N LEU A 85 -12.78 -8.16 -5.21
CA LEU A 85 -12.88 -7.05 -4.24
C LEU A 85 -14.21 -6.27 -4.27
N GLU A 86 -15.05 -6.48 -5.27
CA GLU A 86 -16.41 -5.91 -5.37
C GLU A 86 -17.47 -6.86 -4.80
N THR A 87 -17.11 -8.11 -4.48
CA THR A 87 -18.03 -9.16 -4.00
C THR A 87 -18.00 -9.32 -2.47
N ILE A 88 -17.19 -8.52 -1.77
CA ILE A 88 -17.03 -8.45 -0.30
C ILE A 88 -17.10 -6.99 0.14
#